data_AF-A0A938GVG0-F1
#
_entry.id   AF-A0A938GVG0-F1
#
_cell.length_a   1.000
_cell.length_b   1.000
_cell.length_c   1.000
_cell.angle_alpha   90.00
_cell.angle_beta   90.00
_cell.angle_gamma   90.00
#
_symmetry.space_group_name_H-M   'P 1'
#
loop_
_entity.id
_entity.type
_entity.pdbx_description
1 polymer ?
#
loop_
_entity_poly.entity_id
_entity_poly.type
_entity_poly.pdbx_seq_one_letter_code
_entity_poly.pdbx_strand_id
1 'polypeptide(L)'
;MNNWTRKEFLKTAAVGGGAALLAGHTRIYGQTAPATGSAGGDIRVGVVGLRSQGRGHMTDYCNKLKGARLVAICDCDSAILEQRKADCAKLNVTPATYRDYRKLLESKDVDAVVLASPNHQHALQTIWALQAGKDVYCEKPLSHNVWEGRQAVEAAKKYTKNIVQAGTQNRSSLDIMEALDYAKSGKLGKIQWARALCYKQRDSIGRTTGAQAVPASVDYDLWTGPAELTPPRRNSEKNGTIHYDWHWFWNYGGGDITNQGVHQMDVARWFLGEPGLPPTVMSFGGRFGYLDDAETPNTLISVLGYTKAPLIFEVRGLPQKAGMRAMDRYRGASVGVVVQYEGGHIHISENGTVVIYDTENKPVQKLAKNTLGQHRPNFVKAVQSRNVINGLVEECHVSSALCHIANVSYLVGAEKTNAALAEAIKSDKNTQDSFARMLDHLKANEVNTETIKTVVGPLLKIDAANEVFVGSEKTIVSAANKSRLTKRTGRGAFTIPEIKKVMVAAS
;
A
#
# COMPACT_ATOMS: atom_id res chain seq x y z
N MET A 1 16.09 58.59 -19.03
CA MET A 1 15.44 57.27 -18.78
C MET A 1 16.34 56.24 -19.42
N ASN A 2 17.21 55.60 -18.63
CA ASN A 2 18.34 54.83 -19.17
C ASN A 2 17.98 53.35 -19.29
N ASN A 3 18.17 52.80 -20.49
CA ASN A 3 18.02 51.39 -20.82
C ASN A 3 19.17 50.58 -20.24
N TRP A 4 18.86 49.58 -19.41
CA TRP A 4 19.84 48.61 -18.91
C TRP A 4 20.10 47.55 -19.98
N THR A 5 21.36 47.18 -20.18
CA THR A 5 21.69 46.14 -21.18
C THR A 5 21.72 44.76 -20.55
N ARG A 6 21.40 43.72 -21.35
CA ARG A 6 21.32 42.29 -20.95
C ARG A 6 22.57 41.75 -20.21
N LYS A 7 23.73 42.40 -20.31
CA LYS A 7 24.96 42.03 -19.62
C LYS A 7 25.02 42.51 -18.15
N GLU A 8 24.25 43.52 -17.78
CA GLU A 8 24.21 44.06 -16.41
C GLU A 8 23.23 43.27 -15.52
N PHE A 9 22.16 42.72 -16.10
CA PHE A 9 21.23 41.83 -15.41
C PHE A 9 21.88 40.50 -14.95
N LEU A 10 22.85 39.99 -15.72
CA LEU A 10 23.51 38.71 -15.44
C LEU A 10 24.58 38.78 -14.34
N LYS A 11 25.06 39.97 -13.96
CA LYS A 11 26.05 40.13 -12.89
C LYS A 11 25.43 40.17 -11.49
N THR A 12 24.13 40.42 -11.36
CA THR A 12 23.44 40.50 -10.05
C THR A 12 22.93 39.15 -9.54
N ALA A 13 23.03 38.07 -10.34
CA ALA A 13 22.57 36.73 -9.97
C ALA A 13 23.65 35.84 -9.32
N ALA A 14 24.89 36.31 -9.18
CA ALA A 14 26.03 35.46 -8.79
C ALA A 14 26.52 35.60 -7.34
N VAL A 15 25.85 36.36 -6.47
CA VAL A 15 26.25 36.49 -5.06
C VAL A 15 25.06 36.22 -4.14
N GLY A 16 24.90 34.94 -3.77
CA GLY A 16 23.80 34.49 -2.94
C GLY A 16 23.91 33.02 -2.49
N GLY A 17 25.01 32.67 -1.82
CA GLY A 17 25.04 31.64 -0.77
C GLY A 17 25.00 30.16 -1.19
N GLY A 18 26.16 29.50 -1.15
CA GLY A 18 26.27 28.06 -1.27
C GLY A 18 25.73 27.29 -0.05
N ALA A 19 24.93 26.26 -0.34
CA ALA A 19 24.81 24.98 0.38
C ALA A 19 23.84 24.08 -0.41
N ALA A 20 24.26 23.57 -1.57
CA ALA A 20 23.50 22.63 -2.38
C ALA A 20 24.19 21.25 -2.41
N LEU A 21 24.16 20.57 -1.26
CA LEU A 21 24.34 19.11 -1.18
C LEU A 21 23.26 18.53 -0.24
N LEU A 22 22.02 18.67 -0.68
CA LEU A 22 20.91 17.84 -0.24
C LEU A 22 20.24 17.31 -1.51
N ALA A 23 20.74 16.18 -2.00
CA ALA A 23 20.03 15.36 -2.96
C ALA A 23 18.79 14.76 -2.29
N GLY A 24 17.74 15.58 -2.17
CA GLY A 24 16.39 15.16 -1.83
C GLY A 24 15.54 15.27 -3.08
N HIS A 25 15.08 14.14 -3.59
CA HIS A 25 14.18 14.02 -4.74
C HIS A 25 12.84 14.75 -4.51
N THR A 26 12.82 16.07 -4.62
CA THR A 26 11.60 16.85 -4.84
C THR A 26 11.41 16.94 -6.34
N ARG A 27 10.75 15.93 -6.93
CA ARG A 27 10.26 16.04 -8.30
C ARG A 27 9.09 17.02 -8.29
N ILE A 28 9.36 18.26 -8.68
CA ILE A 28 8.36 19.32 -8.87
C ILE A 28 7.66 19.04 -10.21
N TYR A 29 6.45 18.46 -10.17
CA TYR A 29 5.55 18.43 -11.31
C TYR A 29 4.39 19.38 -11.04
N GLY A 30 4.14 20.32 -11.95
CA GLY A 30 2.89 21.09 -12.01
C GLY A 30 2.92 22.50 -11.42
N GLN A 31 3.72 23.42 -11.99
CA GLN A 31 3.36 24.84 -11.89
C GLN A 31 2.32 25.18 -12.97
N THR A 32 1.05 25.01 -12.63
CA THR A 32 -0.04 25.78 -13.24
C THR A 32 -0.75 26.55 -12.14
N ALA A 33 -1.22 27.76 -12.47
CA ALA A 33 -1.88 28.70 -11.56
C ALA A 33 -2.86 28.00 -10.57
N PRO A 34 -3.04 28.56 -9.35
CA PRO A 34 -3.95 27.98 -8.37
C PRO A 34 -5.31 27.72 -9.00
N ALA A 35 -5.86 26.53 -8.77
CA ALA A 35 -7.20 26.23 -9.23
C ALA A 35 -8.17 27.21 -8.56
N THR A 36 -8.83 28.02 -9.38
CA THR A 36 -10.08 28.64 -8.96
C THR A 36 -11.06 27.50 -8.74
N GLY A 37 -11.38 27.20 -7.47
CA GLY A 37 -12.43 26.26 -7.12
C GLY A 37 -13.79 26.68 -7.71
N SER A 38 -14.85 25.97 -7.31
CA SER A 38 -16.23 26.38 -7.62
C SER A 38 -16.47 27.85 -7.24
N ALA A 39 -17.58 28.46 -7.68
CA ALA A 39 -17.92 29.85 -7.36
C ALA A 39 -17.90 30.21 -5.84
N GLY A 40 -17.79 29.20 -4.94
CA GLY A 40 -17.56 29.34 -3.49
C GLY A 40 -16.21 28.82 -2.94
N GLY A 41 -15.22 28.48 -3.78
CA GLY A 41 -13.85 28.15 -3.36
C GLY A 41 -13.56 26.70 -2.92
N ASP A 42 -14.58 25.93 -2.52
CA ASP A 42 -14.40 24.54 -2.07
C ASP A 42 -14.23 23.54 -3.23
N ILE A 43 -13.39 22.52 -3.01
CA ILE A 43 -13.21 21.36 -3.90
C ILE A 43 -14.43 20.43 -3.79
N ARG A 44 -15.04 20.07 -4.92
CA ARG A 44 -16.18 19.14 -4.96
C ARG A 44 -15.69 17.71 -5.10
N VAL A 45 -15.94 16.88 -4.09
CA VAL A 45 -15.36 15.54 -3.97
C VAL A 45 -16.41 14.44 -4.17
N GLY A 46 -16.06 13.44 -4.98
CA GLY A 46 -16.76 12.16 -5.08
C GLY A 46 -16.05 11.05 -4.30
N VAL A 47 -16.77 10.20 -3.57
CA VAL A 47 -16.18 9.03 -2.87
C VAL A 47 -16.65 7.74 -3.52
N VAL A 48 -15.72 6.82 -3.81
CA VAL A 48 -15.95 5.57 -4.55
C VAL A 48 -15.60 4.37 -3.67
N GLY A 49 -16.56 3.46 -3.49
CA GLY A 49 -16.51 2.37 -2.51
C GLY A 49 -16.82 2.90 -1.11
N LEU A 50 -17.93 2.45 -0.51
CA LEU A 50 -18.54 3.15 0.64
C LEU A 50 -18.68 2.29 1.90
N ARG A 51 -18.01 1.14 1.98
CA ARG A 51 -17.87 0.38 3.23
C ARG A 51 -16.66 0.88 4.03
N SER A 52 -16.61 0.55 5.33
CA SER A 52 -15.47 0.77 6.23
C SER A 52 -14.69 2.08 5.97
N GLN A 53 -13.50 2.02 5.36
CA GLN A 53 -12.66 3.17 5.06
C GLN A 53 -13.36 4.21 4.17
N GLY A 54 -14.11 3.78 3.16
CA GLY A 54 -14.91 4.64 2.29
C GLY A 54 -16.00 5.41 3.04
N ARG A 55 -16.68 4.76 3.99
CA ARG A 55 -17.62 5.45 4.90
C ARG A 55 -16.89 6.52 5.72
N GLY A 56 -15.68 6.22 6.19
CA GLY A 56 -14.84 7.17 6.93
C GLY A 56 -14.45 8.39 6.09
N HIS A 57 -14.01 8.18 4.85
CA HIS A 57 -13.74 9.26 3.91
C HIS A 57 -14.98 10.11 3.63
N MET A 58 -16.08 9.46 3.25
CA MET A 58 -17.38 10.11 3.00
C MET A 58 -17.81 11.00 4.18
N THR A 59 -17.78 10.46 5.40
CA THR A 59 -18.14 11.20 6.61
C THR A 59 -17.25 12.42 6.80
N ASP A 60 -15.94 12.29 6.62
CA ASP A 60 -15.01 13.40 6.78
C ASP A 60 -15.23 14.53 5.76
N TYR A 61 -15.58 14.21 4.51
CA TYR A 61 -15.94 15.22 3.50
C TYR A 61 -17.34 15.82 3.70
N CYS A 62 -18.21 15.17 4.47
CA CYS A 62 -19.48 15.78 4.89
C CYS A 62 -19.28 16.85 5.96
N ASN A 63 -18.39 16.63 6.94
CA ASN A 63 -18.39 17.47 8.15
C ASN A 63 -17.05 17.80 8.82
N LYS A 64 -15.90 17.35 8.31
CA LYS A 64 -14.58 17.63 8.91
C LYS A 64 -13.60 18.38 8.02
N LEU A 65 -13.58 18.08 6.72
CA LEU A 65 -12.54 18.58 5.81
C LEU A 65 -12.89 19.95 5.24
N LYS A 66 -12.40 21.01 5.89
CA LYS A 66 -12.54 22.40 5.40
C LYS A 66 -11.85 22.56 4.03
N GLY A 67 -12.45 23.33 3.12
CA GLY A 67 -11.91 23.57 1.77
C GLY A 67 -12.31 22.49 0.75
N ALA A 68 -13.09 21.49 1.16
CA ALA A 68 -13.65 20.46 0.31
C ALA A 68 -15.04 20.07 0.80
N ARG A 69 -15.90 19.59 -0.09
CA ARG A 69 -17.24 19.11 0.25
C ARG A 69 -17.63 17.89 -0.58
N LEU A 70 -18.35 16.97 0.05
CA LEU A 70 -18.91 15.80 -0.63
C LEU A 70 -20.05 16.22 -1.58
N VAL A 71 -19.95 15.87 -2.85
CA VAL A 71 -21.01 16.12 -3.85
C VAL A 71 -21.52 14.83 -4.50
N ALA A 72 -20.75 13.74 -4.44
CA ALA A 72 -21.10 12.48 -5.08
C ALA A 72 -20.62 11.28 -4.27
N ILE A 73 -21.38 10.19 -4.32
CA ILE A 73 -21.00 8.88 -3.79
C ILE A 73 -21.22 7.80 -4.84
N CYS A 74 -20.34 6.80 -4.90
CA CYS A 74 -20.40 5.73 -5.88
C CYS A 74 -20.14 4.36 -5.24
N ASP A 75 -21.05 3.42 -5.46
CA ASP A 75 -20.90 2.01 -5.06
C ASP A 75 -21.72 1.10 -5.98
N CYS A 76 -21.14 -0.03 -6.41
CA CYS A 76 -21.82 -1.01 -7.26
C CYS A 76 -22.92 -1.78 -6.51
N ASP A 77 -22.86 -1.78 -5.17
CA ASP A 77 -23.88 -2.36 -4.29
C ASP A 77 -24.94 -1.31 -3.95
N SER A 78 -26.13 -1.43 -4.56
CA SER A 78 -27.22 -0.48 -4.36
C SER A 78 -27.70 -0.39 -2.91
N ALA A 79 -27.61 -1.48 -2.14
CA ALA A 79 -28.00 -1.48 -0.73
C ALA A 79 -27.03 -0.63 0.11
N ILE A 80 -25.74 -0.70 -0.19
CA ILE A 80 -24.72 0.15 0.46
C ILE A 80 -24.90 1.60 0.03
N LEU A 81 -25.17 1.86 -1.25
CA LEU A 81 -25.37 3.20 -1.78
C LEU A 81 -26.54 3.92 -1.09
N GLU A 82 -27.70 3.25 -0.96
CA GLU A 82 -28.86 3.82 -0.25
C GLU A 82 -28.60 4.02 1.25
N GLN A 83 -27.94 3.07 1.91
CA GLN A 83 -27.54 3.23 3.32
C GLN A 83 -26.67 4.48 3.51
N ARG A 84 -25.73 4.72 2.60
CA ARG A 84 -24.75 5.81 2.72
C ARG A 84 -25.31 7.16 2.31
N LYS A 85 -26.26 7.18 1.36
CA LYS A 85 -27.09 8.36 1.08
C LYS A 85 -27.86 8.79 2.34
N ALA A 86 -28.48 7.85 3.05
CA ALA A 86 -29.18 8.13 4.30
C ALA A 86 -28.23 8.62 5.42
N ASP A 87 -27.02 8.05 5.52
CA ASP A 87 -26.00 8.54 6.46
C ASP A 87 -25.56 9.98 6.15
N CYS A 88 -25.41 10.35 4.87
CA CYS A 88 -25.11 11.73 4.47
C CYS A 88 -26.25 12.68 4.82
N ALA A 89 -27.51 12.27 4.63
CA ALA A 89 -28.67 13.09 4.94
C ALA A 89 -28.73 13.45 6.45
N LYS A 90 -28.33 12.53 7.34
CA LYS A 90 -28.19 12.82 8.79
C LYS A 90 -27.14 13.89 9.11
N LEU A 91 -26.22 14.15 8.17
CA LEU A 91 -25.21 15.19 8.25
C LEU A 91 -25.59 16.42 7.40
N ASN A 92 -26.84 16.51 6.95
CA ASN A 92 -27.37 17.58 6.08
C ASN A 92 -26.66 17.68 4.72
N VAL A 93 -26.16 16.56 4.19
CA VAL A 93 -25.53 16.48 2.86
C VAL A 93 -26.34 15.54 1.98
N THR A 94 -26.68 15.96 0.77
CA THR A 94 -27.40 15.13 -0.22
C THR A 94 -26.53 14.98 -1.46
N PRO A 95 -25.60 14.00 -1.48
CA PRO A 95 -24.73 13.79 -2.63
C PRO A 95 -25.50 13.12 -3.79
N ALA A 96 -25.08 13.38 -5.01
CA ALA A 96 -25.48 12.59 -6.17
C ALA A 96 -25.00 11.13 -6.00
N THR A 97 -25.79 10.17 -6.46
CA THR A 97 -25.46 8.75 -6.32
C THR A 97 -25.17 8.12 -7.68
N TYR A 98 -24.15 7.27 -7.72
CA TYR A 98 -23.74 6.54 -8.92
C TYR A 98 -23.50 5.07 -8.59
N ARG A 99 -23.89 4.16 -9.49
CA ARG A 99 -23.52 2.75 -9.39
C ARG A 99 -22.25 2.42 -10.17
N ASP A 100 -22.10 3.07 -11.33
CA ASP A 100 -20.95 2.94 -12.21
C ASP A 100 -20.03 4.15 -12.05
N TYR A 101 -18.78 3.90 -11.67
CA TYR A 101 -17.77 4.92 -11.49
C TYR A 101 -17.49 5.73 -12.77
N ARG A 102 -17.61 5.11 -13.94
CA ARG A 102 -17.42 5.80 -15.24
C ARG A 102 -18.45 6.92 -15.41
N LYS A 103 -19.68 6.71 -14.92
CA LYS A 103 -20.75 7.73 -14.94
C LYS A 103 -20.51 8.87 -13.95
N LEU A 104 -19.89 8.58 -12.80
CA LEU A 104 -19.46 9.65 -11.89
C LEU A 104 -18.41 10.56 -12.56
N LEU A 105 -17.47 9.98 -13.31
CA LEU A 105 -16.40 10.73 -13.98
C LEU A 105 -16.91 11.68 -15.08
N GLU A 106 -18.05 11.36 -15.71
CA GLU A 106 -18.73 12.24 -16.69
C GLU A 106 -19.26 13.54 -16.04
N SER A 107 -19.45 13.55 -14.71
CA SER A 107 -20.01 14.71 -14.00
C SER A 107 -19.05 15.90 -14.00
N LYS A 108 -19.55 17.05 -14.46
CA LYS A 108 -18.86 18.35 -14.34
C LYS A 108 -18.90 18.89 -12.91
N ASP A 109 -19.68 18.26 -12.02
CA ASP A 109 -19.83 18.68 -10.64
C ASP A 109 -18.82 18.06 -9.67
N VAL A 110 -18.00 17.13 -10.15
CA VAL A 110 -16.93 16.49 -9.38
C VAL A 110 -15.57 17.02 -9.85
N ASP A 111 -14.78 17.56 -8.92
CA ASP A 111 -13.42 18.05 -9.17
C ASP A 111 -12.37 16.98 -8.83
N ALA A 112 -12.62 16.23 -7.75
CA ALA A 112 -11.71 15.22 -7.24
C ALA A 112 -12.46 13.94 -6.81
N VAL A 113 -11.78 12.81 -6.87
CA VAL A 113 -12.30 11.51 -6.42
C VAL A 113 -11.44 10.90 -5.32
N VAL A 114 -12.09 10.20 -4.39
CA VAL A 114 -11.46 9.43 -3.34
C VAL A 114 -11.80 7.96 -3.57
N LEU A 115 -10.79 7.16 -3.87
CA LEU A 115 -10.93 5.75 -4.21
C LEU A 115 -10.68 4.91 -2.96
N ALA A 116 -11.74 4.25 -2.49
CA ALA A 116 -11.74 3.31 -1.37
C ALA A 116 -12.44 1.99 -1.75
N SER A 117 -12.42 1.65 -3.05
CA SER A 117 -12.88 0.38 -3.59
C SER A 117 -11.93 -0.76 -3.18
N PRO A 118 -12.22 -2.02 -3.55
CA PRO A 118 -11.22 -3.08 -3.45
C PRO A 118 -9.95 -2.81 -4.27
N ASN A 119 -8.82 -3.32 -3.79
CA ASN A 119 -7.47 -3.06 -4.31
C ASN A 119 -7.31 -3.36 -5.80
N HIS A 120 -8.02 -4.37 -6.31
CA HIS A 120 -7.98 -4.75 -7.72
C HIS A 120 -8.54 -3.72 -8.68
N GLN A 121 -9.21 -2.67 -8.21
CA GLN A 121 -9.72 -1.60 -9.06
C GLN A 121 -8.85 -0.33 -9.05
N HIS A 122 -8.02 -0.13 -8.02
CA HIS A 122 -7.37 1.16 -7.73
C HIS A 122 -6.58 1.75 -8.89
N ALA A 123 -5.70 0.97 -9.52
CA ALA A 123 -4.87 1.45 -10.62
C ALA A 123 -5.72 1.91 -11.82
N LEU A 124 -6.68 1.09 -12.24
CA LEU A 124 -7.56 1.42 -13.36
C LEU A 124 -8.43 2.64 -13.05
N GLN A 125 -9.02 2.70 -11.85
CA GLN A 125 -9.86 3.81 -11.43
C GLN A 125 -9.07 5.13 -11.34
N THR A 126 -7.81 5.06 -10.89
CA THR A 126 -6.88 6.20 -10.87
C THR A 126 -6.63 6.69 -12.29
N ILE A 127 -6.32 5.78 -13.22
CA ILE A 127 -6.06 6.14 -14.63
C ILE A 127 -7.30 6.79 -15.27
N TRP A 128 -8.49 6.22 -15.06
CA TRP A 128 -9.73 6.79 -15.58
C TRP A 128 -10.04 8.17 -15.02
N ALA A 129 -9.83 8.41 -13.73
CA ALA A 129 -10.02 9.74 -13.15
C ALA A 129 -9.08 10.77 -13.79
N LEU A 130 -7.81 10.42 -13.96
CA LEU A 130 -6.83 11.31 -14.58
C LEU A 130 -7.16 11.59 -16.04
N GLN A 131 -7.63 10.59 -16.78
CA GLN A 131 -8.14 10.78 -18.15
C GLN A 131 -9.36 11.71 -18.20
N ALA A 132 -10.22 11.65 -17.19
CA ALA A 132 -11.36 12.54 -17.02
C ALA A 132 -11.01 13.91 -16.40
N GLY A 133 -9.71 14.18 -16.17
CA GLY A 133 -9.22 15.44 -15.63
C GLY A 133 -9.54 15.66 -14.15
N LYS A 134 -9.76 14.59 -13.37
CA LYS A 134 -10.08 14.66 -11.93
C LYS A 134 -8.83 14.46 -11.07
N ASP A 135 -8.74 15.18 -9.96
CA ASP A 135 -7.75 14.90 -8.93
C ASP A 135 -8.10 13.61 -8.18
N VAL A 136 -7.10 12.90 -7.66
CA VAL A 136 -7.27 11.55 -7.10
C VAL A 136 -6.62 11.43 -5.73
N TYR A 137 -7.40 11.02 -4.73
CA TYR A 137 -6.88 10.32 -3.57
C TYR A 137 -7.14 8.82 -3.77
N CYS A 138 -6.10 7.99 -3.79
CA CYS A 138 -6.25 6.54 -3.92
C CYS A 138 -5.82 5.84 -2.63
N GLU A 139 -6.70 5.05 -2.00
CA GLU A 139 -6.29 4.21 -0.88
C GLU A 139 -5.16 3.24 -1.25
N LYS A 140 -4.43 2.81 -0.22
CA LYS A 140 -3.43 1.76 -0.35
C LYS A 140 -4.09 0.37 -0.33
N PRO A 141 -3.44 -0.64 -0.93
CA PRO A 141 -2.35 -0.57 -1.91
C PRO A 141 -2.77 0.17 -3.18
N LEU A 142 -1.82 0.80 -3.90
CA LEU A 142 -2.13 1.51 -5.15
C LEU A 142 -2.67 0.58 -6.24
N SER A 143 -2.29 -0.70 -6.21
CA SER A 143 -2.57 -1.65 -7.29
C SER A 143 -2.65 -3.08 -6.78
N HIS A 144 -3.15 -3.97 -7.64
CA HIS A 144 -3.18 -5.41 -7.39
C HIS A 144 -1.94 -6.16 -7.92
N ASN A 145 -1.17 -5.55 -8.82
CA ASN A 145 0.12 -6.08 -9.26
C ASN A 145 1.12 -4.97 -9.58
N VAL A 146 2.37 -5.36 -9.81
CA VAL A 146 3.49 -4.45 -10.12
C VAL A 146 3.19 -3.62 -11.37
N TRP A 147 2.84 -4.26 -12.48
CA TRP A 147 2.68 -3.56 -13.76
C TRP A 147 1.57 -2.51 -13.76
N GLU A 148 0.42 -2.81 -13.14
CA GLU A 148 -0.72 -1.89 -13.02
C GLU A 148 -0.38 -0.66 -12.17
N GLY A 149 0.35 -0.85 -11.08
CA GLY A 149 0.81 0.26 -10.23
C GLY A 149 1.72 1.19 -11.02
N ARG A 150 2.61 0.62 -11.85
CA ARG A 150 3.44 1.38 -12.78
C ARG A 150 2.59 2.15 -13.79
N GLN A 151 1.51 1.57 -14.33
CA GLN A 151 0.61 2.29 -15.24
C GLN A 151 -0.06 3.49 -14.58
N ALA A 152 -0.47 3.36 -13.30
CA ALA A 152 -1.04 4.47 -12.54
C ALA A 152 -0.01 5.59 -12.29
N VAL A 153 1.24 5.23 -12.00
CA VAL A 153 2.34 6.20 -11.85
C VAL A 153 2.63 6.93 -13.16
N GLU A 154 2.72 6.21 -14.28
CA GLU A 154 2.96 6.84 -15.58
C GLU A 154 1.76 7.69 -16.04
N ALA A 155 0.53 7.31 -15.67
CA ALA A 155 -0.63 8.19 -15.86
C ALA A 155 -0.50 9.48 -15.04
N ALA A 156 -0.12 9.40 -13.76
CA ALA A 156 0.10 10.59 -12.94
C ALA A 156 1.18 11.52 -13.52
N LYS A 157 2.26 10.95 -14.08
CA LYS A 157 3.31 11.72 -14.78
C LYS A 157 2.83 12.33 -16.10
N LYS A 158 1.89 11.67 -16.79
CA LYS A 158 1.32 12.15 -18.05
C LYS A 158 0.30 13.28 -17.83
N TYR A 159 -0.56 13.16 -16.82
CA TYR A 159 -1.61 14.13 -16.51
C TYR A 159 -1.17 15.11 -15.42
N THR A 160 -0.13 15.88 -15.70
CA THR A 160 0.57 16.75 -14.71
C THR A 160 -0.26 17.88 -14.12
N LYS A 161 -1.44 18.18 -14.69
CA LYS A 161 -2.38 19.17 -14.13
C LYS A 161 -3.14 18.62 -12.91
N ASN A 162 -3.24 17.30 -12.81
CA ASN A 162 -4.02 16.63 -11.77
C ASN A 162 -3.13 16.19 -10.62
N ILE A 163 -3.70 16.28 -9.42
CA ILE A 163 -3.06 15.86 -8.17
C ILE A 163 -3.41 14.42 -7.90
N VAL A 164 -2.39 13.62 -7.58
CA VAL A 164 -2.56 12.24 -7.11
C VAL A 164 -1.87 12.08 -5.76
N GLN A 165 -2.67 11.76 -4.74
CA GLN A 165 -2.17 11.35 -3.44
C GLN A 165 -2.56 9.90 -3.17
N ALA A 166 -1.59 9.09 -2.74
CA ALA A 166 -1.83 7.73 -2.32
C ALA A 166 -1.99 7.62 -0.79
N GLY A 167 -2.84 6.69 -0.34
CA GLY A 167 -3.27 6.50 1.06
C GLY A 167 -2.23 5.89 2.00
N THR A 168 -0.94 6.08 1.75
CA THR A 168 0.16 5.75 2.67
C THR A 168 0.23 6.78 3.80
N GLN A 169 -0.79 6.77 4.68
CA GLN A 169 -1.01 7.79 5.71
C GLN A 169 0.17 8.03 6.67
N ASN A 170 1.01 7.02 6.89
CA ASN A 170 2.22 7.13 7.72
C ASN A 170 3.20 8.19 7.19
N ARG A 171 3.16 8.50 5.89
CA ARG A 171 3.96 9.58 5.29
C ARG A 171 3.55 10.98 5.76
N SER A 172 2.40 11.13 6.41
CA SER A 172 1.97 12.39 7.03
C SER A 172 2.15 12.41 8.56
N SER A 173 2.78 11.39 9.15
CA SER A 173 3.09 11.37 10.58
C SER A 173 4.31 12.23 10.88
N LEU A 174 4.13 13.31 11.65
CA LEU A 174 5.23 14.12 12.18
C LEU A 174 6.13 13.32 13.10
N ASP A 175 5.60 12.33 13.83
CA ASP A 175 6.37 11.47 14.73
C ASP A 175 7.33 10.56 13.94
N ILE A 176 6.87 9.99 12.82
CA ILE A 176 7.71 9.15 11.96
C ILE A 176 8.73 9.99 11.20
N MET A 177 8.35 11.18 10.71
CA MET A 177 9.28 12.10 10.06
C MET A 177 10.42 12.53 10.99
N GLU A 178 10.10 12.92 12.23
CA GLU A 178 11.11 13.30 13.22
C GLU A 178 12.03 12.13 13.59
N ALA A 179 11.47 10.91 13.74
CA ALA A 179 12.28 9.72 13.96
C ALA A 179 13.20 9.38 12.78
N LEU A 180 12.75 9.62 11.55
CA LEU A 180 13.58 9.45 10.36
C LEU A 180 14.73 10.46 10.33
N ASP A 181 14.48 11.71 10.72
CA ASP A 181 15.53 12.73 10.84
C ASP A 181 16.54 12.35 11.93
N TYR A 182 16.07 11.80 13.06
CA TYR A 182 16.94 11.24 14.09
C TYR A 182 17.82 10.11 13.54
N ALA A 183 17.24 9.16 12.80
CA ALA A 183 18.00 8.08 12.17
C ALA A 183 19.05 8.61 11.17
N LYS A 184 18.67 9.59 10.34
CA LYS A 184 19.56 10.23 9.35
C LYS A 184 20.67 11.07 9.98
N SER A 185 20.51 11.51 11.23
CA SER A 185 21.58 12.24 11.94
C SER A 185 22.83 11.38 12.21
N GLY A 186 22.75 10.06 12.04
CA GLY A 186 23.87 9.12 12.22
C GLY A 186 24.10 8.70 13.67
N LYS A 187 23.35 9.23 14.65
CA LYS A 187 23.49 8.93 16.08
C LYS A 187 23.34 7.44 16.44
N LEU A 188 22.60 6.68 15.63
CA LEU A 188 22.39 5.25 15.83
C LEU A 188 23.39 4.37 15.07
N GLY A 189 24.29 4.96 14.28
CA GLY A 189 25.21 4.20 13.42
C GLY A 189 24.50 3.57 12.21
N LYS A 190 25.08 2.49 11.67
CA LYS A 190 24.57 1.84 10.46
C LYS A 190 23.32 1.01 10.75
N ILE A 191 22.37 1.04 9.83
CA ILE A 191 21.22 0.13 9.84
C ILE A 191 21.69 -1.32 9.63
N GLN A 192 21.13 -2.25 10.41
CA GLN A 192 21.46 -3.68 10.34
C GLN A 192 20.34 -4.49 9.70
N TRP A 193 19.08 -4.13 9.97
CA TRP A 193 17.88 -4.68 9.36
C TRP A 193 16.67 -3.81 9.67
N ALA A 194 15.62 -3.94 8.83
CA ALA A 194 14.30 -3.38 9.11
C ALA A 194 13.26 -4.51 9.12
N ARG A 195 12.46 -4.62 10.19
CA ARG A 195 11.41 -5.62 10.33
C ARG A 195 10.05 -4.98 10.34
N ALA A 196 9.21 -5.35 9.39
CA ALA A 196 7.81 -4.94 9.29
C ALA A 196 6.91 -6.10 9.68
N LEU A 197 5.90 -5.84 10.51
CA LEU A 197 5.11 -6.88 11.14
C LEU A 197 3.62 -6.63 10.89
N CYS A 198 2.92 -7.69 10.51
CA CYS A 198 1.47 -7.79 10.53
C CYS A 198 1.08 -9.01 11.38
N TYR A 199 1.21 -8.89 12.70
CA TYR A 199 0.65 -9.86 13.63
C TYR A 199 -0.76 -9.40 13.99
N LYS A 200 -1.73 -9.95 13.28
CA LYS A 200 -3.13 -9.57 13.42
C LYS A 200 -4.01 -10.80 13.29
N GLN A 201 -4.80 -11.07 14.33
CA GLN A 201 -5.65 -12.24 14.36
C GLN A 201 -6.63 -12.20 13.19
N ARG A 202 -6.73 -13.32 12.49
CA ARG A 202 -7.69 -13.61 11.44
C ARG A 202 -8.46 -14.86 11.80
N ASP A 203 -9.74 -14.83 11.48
CA ASP A 203 -10.57 -16.02 11.54
C ASP A 203 -10.50 -16.74 10.19
N SER A 204 -10.73 -18.05 10.21
CA SER A 204 -11.00 -18.81 8.99
C SER A 204 -12.19 -18.18 8.25
N ILE A 205 -12.14 -18.11 6.92
CA ILE A 205 -13.28 -17.62 6.13
C ILE A 205 -14.31 -18.71 5.83
N GLY A 206 -14.06 -19.93 6.32
CA GLY A 206 -14.88 -21.11 6.06
C GLY A 206 -14.69 -21.66 4.65
N ARG A 207 -15.20 -22.87 4.45
CA ARG A 207 -15.15 -23.57 3.16
C ARG A 207 -16.55 -23.61 2.54
N THR A 208 -16.62 -23.26 1.27
CA THR A 208 -17.82 -23.36 0.45
C THR A 208 -17.86 -24.72 -0.27
N THR A 209 -19.05 -25.25 -0.50
CA THR A 209 -19.26 -26.47 -1.29
C THR A 209 -19.27 -26.22 -2.80
N GLY A 210 -19.17 -24.96 -3.23
CA GLY A 210 -19.24 -24.58 -4.64
C GLY A 210 -19.41 -23.07 -4.84
N ALA A 211 -19.74 -22.69 -6.06
CA ALA A 211 -20.05 -21.30 -6.41
C ALA A 211 -21.16 -20.73 -5.51
N GLN A 212 -20.99 -19.51 -5.05
CA GLN A 212 -21.94 -18.81 -4.19
C GLN A 212 -22.70 -17.76 -5.00
N ALA A 213 -23.93 -17.45 -4.57
CA ALA A 213 -24.74 -16.43 -5.21
C ALA A 213 -24.17 -15.02 -4.97
N VAL A 214 -24.23 -14.19 -6.00
CA VAL A 214 -24.02 -12.75 -5.86
C VAL A 214 -25.32 -12.14 -5.30
N PRO A 215 -25.27 -11.28 -4.28
CA PRO A 215 -26.45 -10.57 -3.79
C PRO A 215 -27.06 -9.71 -4.90
N ALA A 216 -28.39 -9.70 -5.02
CA ALA A 216 -29.10 -8.98 -6.07
C ALA A 216 -28.84 -7.46 -6.09
N SER A 217 -28.41 -6.88 -4.98
CA SER A 217 -28.03 -5.46 -4.89
C SER A 217 -26.69 -5.14 -5.56
N VAL A 218 -25.84 -6.14 -5.79
CA VAL A 218 -24.47 -5.96 -6.28
C VAL A 218 -24.42 -6.14 -7.78
N ASP A 219 -24.00 -5.09 -8.49
CA ASP A 219 -23.50 -5.27 -9.85
C ASP A 219 -22.12 -5.93 -9.80
N TYR A 220 -22.10 -7.25 -10.01
CA TYR A 220 -20.89 -8.04 -9.86
C TYR A 220 -19.87 -7.78 -10.96
N ASP A 221 -20.33 -7.39 -12.16
CA ASP A 221 -19.43 -7.05 -13.25
C ASP A 221 -18.66 -5.77 -12.91
N LEU A 222 -19.35 -4.74 -12.42
CA LEU A 222 -18.71 -3.52 -11.94
C LEU A 222 -17.81 -3.78 -10.72
N TRP A 223 -18.22 -4.64 -9.78
CA TRP A 223 -17.41 -5.00 -8.61
C TRP A 223 -16.13 -5.77 -8.98
N THR A 224 -16.23 -6.69 -9.93
CA THR A 224 -15.11 -7.54 -10.37
C THR A 224 -14.06 -6.71 -11.12
N GLY A 225 -14.50 -5.70 -11.89
CA GLY A 225 -13.60 -4.79 -12.57
C GLY A 225 -12.57 -5.55 -13.43
N PRO A 226 -11.25 -5.25 -13.33
CA PRO A 226 -10.23 -5.92 -14.15
C PRO A 226 -9.90 -7.37 -13.73
N ALA A 227 -10.41 -7.86 -12.60
CA ALA A 227 -10.17 -9.24 -12.19
C ALA A 227 -10.94 -10.25 -13.07
N GLU A 228 -10.56 -11.53 -13.01
CA GLU A 228 -11.25 -12.60 -13.73
C GLU A 228 -12.69 -12.73 -13.19
N LEU A 229 -13.68 -12.76 -14.08
CA LEU A 229 -15.09 -12.88 -13.70
C LEU A 229 -15.42 -14.33 -13.36
N THR A 230 -15.26 -14.68 -12.08
CA THR A 230 -15.54 -16.02 -11.55
C THR A 230 -16.57 -15.93 -10.42
N PRO A 231 -17.50 -16.90 -10.28
CA PRO A 231 -18.42 -16.92 -9.15
C PRO A 231 -17.69 -16.86 -7.79
N PRO A 232 -18.25 -16.18 -6.78
CA PRO A 232 -17.63 -16.16 -5.45
C PRO A 232 -17.49 -17.56 -4.85
N ARG A 233 -16.37 -17.80 -4.17
CA ARG A 233 -16.05 -19.03 -3.40
C ARG A 233 -15.79 -18.70 -1.93
N ARG A 234 -16.57 -17.78 -1.39
CA ARG A 234 -16.51 -17.29 0.00
C ARG A 234 -17.92 -16.96 0.46
N ASN A 235 -18.21 -17.18 1.73
CA ASN A 235 -19.50 -16.84 2.33
C ASN A 235 -19.40 -16.84 3.87
N SER A 236 -18.48 -16.06 4.44
CA SER A 236 -18.38 -15.98 5.90
C SER A 236 -19.62 -15.27 6.46
N GLU A 237 -20.09 -15.68 7.64
CA GLU A 237 -21.25 -15.04 8.28
C GLU A 237 -21.08 -13.52 8.43
N LYS A 238 -19.85 -13.09 8.70
CA LYS A 238 -19.51 -11.68 8.94
C LYS A 238 -19.51 -10.84 7.66
N ASN A 239 -19.03 -11.39 6.55
CA ASN A 239 -18.73 -10.61 5.35
C ASN A 239 -19.55 -11.00 4.11
N GLY A 240 -20.27 -12.12 4.17
CA GLY A 240 -21.07 -12.67 3.09
C GLY A 240 -20.23 -13.08 1.88
N THR A 241 -20.84 -13.08 0.71
CA THR A 241 -20.23 -13.64 -0.50
C THR A 241 -19.30 -12.68 -1.24
N ILE A 242 -19.42 -11.38 -1.00
CA ILE A 242 -18.72 -10.36 -1.78
C ILE A 242 -17.67 -9.62 -0.97
N HIS A 243 -18.08 -9.10 0.18
CA HIS A 243 -17.38 -8.03 0.86
C HIS A 243 -16.22 -8.56 1.72
N TYR A 244 -15.24 -7.70 1.97
CA TYR A 244 -14.03 -7.92 2.78
C TYR A 244 -13.17 -9.14 2.41
N ASP A 245 -13.65 -10.39 2.49
CA ASP A 245 -12.86 -11.63 2.33
C ASP A 245 -12.31 -11.86 0.91
N TRP A 246 -12.63 -10.99 -0.05
CA TRP A 246 -12.03 -10.99 -1.39
C TRP A 246 -10.49 -10.90 -1.33
N HIS A 247 -9.91 -10.24 -0.33
CA HIS A 247 -8.46 -10.02 -0.27
C HIS A 247 -7.63 -11.29 -0.02
N TRP A 248 -8.28 -12.39 0.34
CA TRP A 248 -7.66 -13.71 0.52
C TRP A 248 -7.56 -14.53 -0.77
N PHE A 249 -8.11 -14.03 -1.88
CA PHE A 249 -8.11 -14.68 -3.18
C PHE A 249 -7.18 -13.92 -4.11
N TRP A 250 -6.23 -14.61 -4.75
CA TRP A 250 -5.22 -14.03 -5.62
C TRP A 250 -5.81 -13.32 -6.84
N ASN A 251 -7.08 -13.56 -7.18
CA ASN A 251 -7.79 -12.84 -8.22
C ASN A 251 -8.10 -11.36 -7.85
N TYR A 252 -8.24 -11.06 -6.55
CA TYR A 252 -8.67 -9.75 -6.05
C TYR A 252 -7.68 -9.08 -5.09
N GLY A 253 -6.96 -9.87 -4.27
CA GLY A 253 -5.98 -9.36 -3.31
C GLY A 253 -4.74 -10.23 -3.21
N GLY A 254 -3.94 -10.00 -2.16
CA GLY A 254 -2.73 -10.76 -1.88
C GLY A 254 -2.51 -10.99 -0.39
N GLY A 255 -3.58 -11.18 0.37
CA GLY A 255 -3.55 -11.45 1.81
C GLY A 255 -3.03 -10.28 2.63
N ASP A 256 -2.64 -10.55 3.87
CA ASP A 256 -2.32 -9.49 4.85
C ASP A 256 -1.06 -8.70 4.51
N ILE A 257 -0.09 -9.29 3.79
CA ILE A 257 1.07 -8.53 3.31
C ILE A 257 0.65 -7.39 2.36
N THR A 258 -0.43 -7.57 1.58
CA THR A 258 -0.97 -6.51 0.71
C THR A 258 -2.04 -5.66 1.40
N ASN A 259 -2.89 -6.26 2.23
CA ASN A 259 -4.02 -5.59 2.84
C ASN A 259 -3.58 -4.64 3.97
N GLN A 260 -2.82 -5.14 4.95
CA GLN A 260 -2.21 -4.29 5.98
C GLN A 260 -0.76 -3.93 5.66
N GLY A 261 0.00 -4.90 5.18
CA GLY A 261 1.45 -4.85 5.18
C GLY A 261 2.06 -3.68 4.41
N VAL A 262 1.37 -3.12 3.42
CA VAL A 262 1.85 -1.94 2.69
C VAL A 262 2.17 -0.75 3.62
N HIS A 263 1.42 -0.54 4.71
CA HIS A 263 1.73 0.52 5.67
C HIS A 263 3.08 0.32 6.36
N GLN A 264 3.35 -0.90 6.84
CA GLN A 264 4.58 -1.22 7.56
C GLN A 264 5.76 -1.40 6.60
N MET A 265 5.52 -1.98 5.41
CA MET A 265 6.49 -2.11 4.33
C MET A 265 6.98 -0.74 3.86
N ASP A 266 6.05 0.22 3.69
CA ASP A 266 6.37 1.60 3.33
C ASP A 266 7.28 2.27 4.37
N VAL A 267 6.93 2.18 5.66
CA VAL A 267 7.74 2.77 6.75
C VAL A 267 9.11 2.09 6.83
N ALA A 268 9.18 0.76 6.77
CA ALA A 268 10.46 0.05 6.80
C ALA A 268 11.38 0.45 5.63
N ARG A 269 10.84 0.54 4.40
CA ARG A 269 11.59 1.07 3.23
C ARG A 269 12.02 2.52 3.46
N TRP A 270 11.15 3.34 4.05
CA TRP A 270 11.45 4.75 4.29
C TRP A 270 12.69 4.94 5.18
N PHE A 271 12.84 4.12 6.22
CA PHE A 271 14.04 4.11 7.07
C PHE A 271 15.29 3.52 6.40
N LEU A 272 15.14 2.51 5.54
CA LEU A 272 16.25 2.02 4.71
C LEU A 272 16.77 3.11 3.77
N GLY A 273 15.86 3.96 3.26
CA GLY A 273 16.20 5.05 2.35
C GLY A 273 16.75 4.55 1.01
N GLU A 274 16.20 3.43 0.51
CA GLU A 274 16.45 2.89 -0.83
C GLU A 274 15.14 3.03 -1.64
N PRO A 275 15.12 3.80 -2.75
CA PRO A 275 13.88 4.28 -3.38
C PRO A 275 13.18 3.27 -4.30
N GLY A 276 13.82 2.15 -4.65
CA GLY A 276 13.33 1.19 -5.64
C GLY A 276 13.00 -0.18 -5.06
N LEU A 277 12.76 -1.15 -5.95
CA LEU A 277 12.65 -2.57 -5.56
C LEU A 277 14.02 -3.12 -5.12
N PRO A 278 14.05 -4.10 -4.20
CA PRO A 278 15.30 -4.74 -3.80
C PRO A 278 15.89 -5.56 -4.95
N PRO A 279 17.22 -5.78 -4.98
CA PRO A 279 17.86 -6.71 -5.90
C PRO A 279 17.35 -8.15 -5.81
N THR A 280 16.92 -8.59 -4.62
CA THR A 280 16.42 -9.95 -4.41
C THR A 280 15.20 -10.01 -3.49
N VAL A 281 14.38 -11.05 -3.66
CA VAL A 281 13.28 -11.38 -2.74
C VAL A 281 13.14 -12.89 -2.58
N MET A 282 12.85 -13.33 -1.36
CA MET A 282 12.47 -14.71 -1.05
C MET A 282 11.36 -14.71 0.00
N SER A 283 10.35 -15.55 -0.18
CA SER A 283 9.28 -15.73 0.80
C SER A 283 9.07 -17.19 1.17
N PHE A 284 8.70 -17.45 2.41
CA PHE A 284 8.29 -18.78 2.86
C PHE A 284 7.20 -18.70 3.92
N GLY A 285 6.30 -19.67 3.93
CA GLY A 285 5.16 -19.68 4.84
C GLY A 285 4.06 -20.62 4.37
N GLY A 286 2.83 -20.32 4.76
CA GLY A 286 1.68 -21.11 4.36
C GLY A 286 0.36 -20.65 4.98
N ARG A 287 -0.66 -21.45 4.72
CA ARG A 287 -2.00 -21.30 5.30
C ARG A 287 -2.21 -22.40 6.33
N PHE A 288 -1.82 -22.12 7.57
CA PHE A 288 -1.75 -23.09 8.65
C PHE A 288 -2.91 -22.90 9.64
N GLY A 289 -3.44 -24.02 10.15
CA GLY A 289 -4.50 -24.02 11.17
C GLY A 289 -5.89 -23.64 10.66
N TYR A 290 -6.06 -23.38 9.37
CA TYR A 290 -7.36 -23.08 8.77
C TYR A 290 -7.80 -24.17 7.80
N LEU A 291 -9.11 -24.42 7.79
CA LEU A 291 -9.80 -25.18 6.76
C LEU A 291 -10.80 -24.24 6.08
N ASP A 292 -10.39 -23.64 4.97
CA ASP A 292 -11.20 -22.69 4.21
C ASP A 292 -10.76 -22.58 2.74
N ASP A 293 -11.48 -21.77 1.97
CA ASP A 293 -11.23 -21.55 0.53
C ASP A 293 -10.23 -20.44 0.23
N ALA A 294 -9.65 -19.80 1.25
CA ALA A 294 -8.71 -18.71 1.04
C ALA A 294 -7.36 -19.23 0.50
N GLU A 295 -6.75 -18.46 -0.40
CA GLU A 295 -5.59 -18.91 -1.19
C GLU A 295 -4.26 -18.32 -0.67
N THR A 296 -4.34 -17.21 0.06
CA THR A 296 -3.17 -16.48 0.54
C THR A 296 -2.68 -17.03 1.89
N PRO A 297 -1.37 -16.97 2.17
CA PRO A 297 -0.82 -17.43 3.45
C PRO A 297 -1.35 -16.59 4.62
N ASN A 298 -1.64 -17.25 5.75
CA ASN A 298 -1.92 -16.57 7.02
C ASN A 298 -0.66 -16.44 7.89
N THR A 299 0.40 -17.16 7.55
CA THR A 299 1.72 -17.04 8.17
C THR A 299 2.75 -16.96 7.06
N LEU A 300 3.52 -15.88 7.00
CA LEU A 300 4.47 -15.61 5.91
C LEU A 300 5.68 -14.86 6.45
N ILE A 301 6.87 -15.24 6.01
CA ILE A 301 8.09 -14.45 6.14
C ILE A 301 8.58 -14.12 4.74
N SER A 302 8.89 -12.84 4.51
CA SER A 302 9.44 -12.35 3.25
C SER A 302 10.71 -11.57 3.52
N VAL A 303 11.80 -11.97 2.88
CA VAL A 303 13.11 -11.35 2.97
C VAL A 303 13.39 -10.61 1.67
N LEU A 304 13.51 -9.29 1.77
CA LEU A 304 13.79 -8.39 0.67
C LEU A 304 15.24 -7.91 0.82
N GLY A 305 16.11 -8.42 -0.05
CA GLY A 305 17.56 -8.25 0.03
C GLY A 305 18.05 -6.93 -0.54
N TYR A 306 17.72 -5.84 0.15
CA TYR A 306 18.27 -4.50 -0.11
C TYR A 306 19.77 -4.44 0.17
N THR A 307 20.47 -3.50 -0.48
CA THR A 307 21.93 -3.41 -0.40
C THR A 307 22.42 -2.92 0.96
N LYS A 308 21.72 -1.97 1.59
CA LYS A 308 22.14 -1.45 2.90
C LYS A 308 21.91 -2.45 4.04
N ALA A 309 20.72 -3.05 4.06
CA ALA A 309 20.31 -4.00 5.07
C ALA A 309 19.02 -4.73 4.62
N PRO A 310 18.78 -5.98 5.03
CA PRO A 310 17.56 -6.69 4.67
C PRO A 310 16.32 -6.03 5.27
N LEU A 311 15.24 -5.98 4.47
CA LEU A 311 13.88 -5.75 4.97
C LEU A 311 13.21 -7.11 5.13
N ILE A 312 12.78 -7.44 6.34
CA ILE A 312 12.05 -8.67 6.64
C ILE A 312 10.61 -8.31 6.97
N PHE A 313 9.65 -8.88 6.24
CA PHE A 313 8.23 -8.74 6.53
C PHE A 313 7.68 -10.03 7.13
N GLU A 314 6.89 -9.93 8.19
CA GLU A 314 6.28 -11.08 8.87
C GLU A 314 4.76 -10.93 8.99
N VAL A 315 4.02 -11.96 8.57
CA VAL A 315 2.57 -12.10 8.75
C VAL A 315 2.30 -13.20 9.76
N ARG A 316 1.39 -12.95 10.71
CA ARG A 316 0.80 -13.96 11.61
C ARG A 316 -0.68 -13.72 11.77
N GLY A 317 -1.48 -14.68 11.31
CA GLY A 317 -2.94 -14.66 11.38
C GLY A 317 -3.52 -15.42 12.57
N LEU A 318 -2.79 -16.38 13.14
CA LEU A 318 -3.21 -17.09 14.34
C LEU A 318 -2.94 -16.24 15.59
N PRO A 319 -3.66 -16.45 16.71
CA PRO A 319 -3.34 -15.78 17.97
C PRO A 319 -1.95 -16.19 18.50
N GLN A 320 -1.48 -15.53 19.56
CA GLN A 320 -0.22 -15.88 20.25
C GLN A 320 -0.17 -17.36 20.68
N LYS A 321 -1.33 -17.90 21.08
CA LYS A 321 -1.52 -19.29 21.48
C LYS A 321 -2.96 -19.71 21.21
N ALA A 322 -3.19 -20.98 20.92
CA ALA A 322 -4.53 -21.55 20.81
C ALA A 322 -5.41 -21.14 22.01
N GLY A 323 -6.66 -20.74 21.73
CA GLY A 323 -7.62 -20.28 22.73
C GLY A 323 -7.44 -18.84 23.23
N MET A 324 -6.40 -18.11 22.79
CA MET A 324 -6.21 -16.69 23.14
C MET A 324 -6.75 -15.73 22.06
N ARG A 325 -6.93 -14.46 22.46
CA ARG A 325 -7.18 -13.33 21.55
C ARG A 325 -5.97 -12.40 21.38
N ALA A 326 -4.95 -12.55 22.22
CA ALA A 326 -3.74 -11.76 22.14
C ALA A 326 -2.92 -12.16 20.92
N MET A 327 -2.21 -11.19 20.33
CA MET A 327 -1.22 -11.44 19.28
C MET A 327 0.18 -11.47 19.87
N ASP A 328 1.07 -12.18 19.18
CA ASP A 328 2.51 -12.12 19.44
C ASP A 328 3.03 -10.68 19.41
N ARG A 329 4.19 -10.49 20.04
CA ARG A 329 4.94 -9.24 19.96
C ARG A 329 6.41 -9.51 19.69
N TYR A 330 6.98 -8.73 18.79
CA TYR A 330 8.42 -8.65 18.59
C TYR A 330 8.89 -7.27 19.07
N ARG A 331 9.69 -7.25 20.14
CA ARG A 331 10.15 -6.01 20.80
C ARG A 331 9.02 -5.00 21.05
N GLY A 332 7.89 -5.52 21.51
CA GLY A 332 6.69 -4.72 21.83
C GLY A 332 5.74 -4.48 20.66
N ALA A 333 6.16 -4.72 19.41
CA ALA A 333 5.36 -4.51 18.20
C ALA A 333 4.57 -5.77 17.79
N SER A 334 3.29 -5.60 17.42
CA SER A 334 2.48 -6.67 16.79
C SER A 334 2.18 -6.32 15.32
N VAL A 335 1.47 -5.22 15.10
CA VAL A 335 1.46 -4.50 13.82
C VAL A 335 2.33 -3.27 13.97
N GLY A 336 3.39 -3.16 13.17
CA GLY A 336 4.39 -2.11 13.33
C GLY A 336 5.69 -2.38 12.60
N VAL A 337 6.70 -1.55 12.88
CA VAL A 337 8.05 -1.65 12.33
C VAL A 337 9.07 -1.57 13.46
N VAL A 338 10.09 -2.41 13.40
CA VAL A 338 11.29 -2.30 14.22
C VAL A 338 12.50 -2.16 13.31
N VAL A 339 13.27 -1.10 13.48
CA VAL A 339 14.49 -0.85 12.69
C VAL A 339 15.69 -0.91 13.61
N GLN A 340 16.60 -1.84 13.35
CA GLN A 340 17.81 -2.04 14.14
C GLN A 340 18.99 -1.30 13.51
N TYR A 341 19.76 -0.64 14.36
CA TYR A 341 21.02 0.00 14.03
C TYR A 341 22.12 -0.49 14.99
N GLU A 342 23.38 -0.13 14.74
CA GLU A 342 24.51 -0.48 15.63
C GLU A 342 24.32 0.04 17.07
N GLY A 343 23.84 1.29 17.21
CA GLY A 343 23.70 2.00 18.48
C GLY A 343 22.32 1.89 19.15
N GLY A 344 21.43 1.03 18.66
CA GLY A 344 20.09 0.88 19.22
C GLY A 344 19.03 0.51 18.20
N HIS A 345 17.76 0.72 18.53
CA HIS A 345 16.65 0.42 17.61
C HIS A 345 15.50 1.41 17.72
N ILE A 346 14.73 1.53 16.65
CA ILE A 346 13.52 2.36 16.58
C ILE A 346 12.32 1.43 16.44
N HIS A 347 11.34 1.60 17.32
CA HIS A 347 10.04 0.93 17.26
C HIS A 347 8.98 1.93 16.82
N ILE A 348 8.24 1.59 15.76
CA ILE A 348 7.09 2.33 15.24
C ILE A 348 5.85 1.44 15.33
N SER A 349 4.85 1.84 16.10
CA SER A 349 3.59 1.10 16.25
C SER A 349 2.59 1.38 15.11
N GLU A 350 1.54 0.57 15.00
CA GLU A 350 0.46 0.74 14.01
C GLU A 350 -0.17 2.14 14.01
N ASN A 351 -0.31 2.77 15.17
CA ASN A 351 -0.87 4.12 15.31
C ASN A 351 0.16 5.25 15.08
N GLY A 352 1.39 4.91 14.65
CA GLY A 352 2.43 5.88 14.31
C GLY A 352 3.19 6.47 15.51
N THR A 353 2.97 5.99 16.74
CA THR A 353 3.85 6.30 17.88
C THR A 353 5.23 5.71 17.62
N VAL A 354 6.27 6.48 17.95
CA VAL A 354 7.67 6.05 17.82
C VAL A 354 8.36 6.05 19.17
N VAL A 355 9.16 5.02 19.42
CA VAL A 355 10.10 4.98 20.55
C VAL A 355 11.49 4.59 20.03
N ILE A 356 12.48 5.38 20.41
CA ILE A 356 13.89 5.15 20.10
C ILE A 356 14.54 4.57 21.34
N TYR A 357 15.28 3.48 21.18
CA TYR A 357 15.96 2.75 22.25
C TYR A 357 17.46 2.68 21.99
N ASP A 358 18.25 2.64 23.06
CA ASP A 358 19.69 2.37 23.00
C ASP A 358 20.01 0.86 22.89
N THR A 359 21.29 0.52 22.99
CA THR A 359 21.78 -0.88 22.97
C THR A 359 21.38 -1.70 24.21
N GLU A 360 21.00 -1.04 25.30
CA GLU A 360 20.52 -1.67 26.54
C GLU A 360 18.98 -1.81 26.57
N ASN A 361 18.30 -1.47 25.47
CA ASN A 361 16.84 -1.40 25.36
C ASN A 361 16.18 -0.37 26.30
N LYS A 362 16.90 0.67 26.71
CA LYS A 362 16.32 1.78 27.45
C LYS A 362 15.76 2.82 26.47
N PRO A 363 14.54 3.36 26.71
CA PRO A 363 13.95 4.36 25.84
C PRO A 363 14.72 5.68 25.96
N VAL A 364 15.25 6.15 24.84
CA VAL A 364 15.97 7.43 24.71
C VAL A 364 15.01 8.57 24.36
N GLN A 365 14.02 8.28 23.51
CA GLN A 365 13.03 9.27 23.07
C GLN A 365 11.71 8.60 22.70
N LYS A 366 10.59 9.28 23.01
CA LYS A 366 9.24 8.85 22.63
C LYS A 366 8.52 9.99 21.90
N LEU A 367 7.94 9.68 20.74
CA LEU A 367 7.22 10.60 19.87
C LEU A 367 5.79 10.10 19.70
N ALA A 368 4.81 10.90 20.11
CA ALA A 368 3.40 10.50 20.18
C ALA A 368 2.43 11.68 19.93
N LYS A 369 2.74 12.54 18.96
CA LYS A 369 1.88 13.66 18.53
C LYS A 369 0.58 13.17 17.87
N ASN A 370 0.52 11.92 17.42
CA ASN A 370 -0.67 11.25 16.87
C ASN A 370 -1.26 11.97 15.63
N THR A 371 -0.39 12.26 14.67
CA THR A 371 -0.70 13.13 13.51
C THR A 371 -1.13 12.39 12.24
N LEU A 372 -1.34 11.07 12.29
CA LEU A 372 -1.78 10.28 11.13
C LEU A 372 -3.08 10.78 10.49
N GLY A 373 -4.00 11.36 11.28
CA GLY A 373 -5.25 11.94 10.79
C GLY A 373 -5.06 13.13 9.83
N GLN A 374 -3.87 13.71 9.74
CA GLN A 374 -3.57 14.85 8.86
C GLN A 374 -3.43 14.48 7.37
N HIS A 375 -3.46 13.18 7.03
CA HIS A 375 -3.28 12.74 5.66
C HIS A 375 -4.43 13.13 4.71
N ARG A 376 -5.68 13.17 5.19
CA ARG A 376 -6.84 13.63 4.37
C ARG A 376 -6.83 15.15 4.18
N PRO A 377 -6.62 15.98 5.21
CA PRO A 377 -6.37 17.41 5.03
C PRO A 377 -5.20 17.73 4.10
N ASN A 378 -4.14 16.90 4.11
CA ASN A 378 -3.01 17.05 3.20
C ASN A 378 -3.44 16.97 1.72
N PHE A 379 -4.40 16.11 1.37
CA PHE A 379 -4.91 16.01 0.01
C PHE A 379 -5.65 17.27 -0.42
N VAL A 380 -6.54 17.78 0.44
CA VAL A 380 -7.25 19.04 0.18
C VAL A 380 -6.27 20.19 -0.07
N LYS A 381 -5.23 20.31 0.77
CA LYS A 381 -4.17 21.30 0.59
C LYS A 381 -3.37 21.08 -0.69
N ALA A 382 -3.05 19.82 -1.03
CA ALA A 382 -2.32 19.49 -2.26
C ALA A 382 -3.11 19.87 -3.50
N VAL A 383 -4.42 19.63 -3.51
CA VAL A 383 -5.33 20.06 -4.58
C VAL A 383 -5.40 21.58 -4.67
N GLN A 384 -5.55 22.30 -3.55
CA GLN A 384 -5.61 23.77 -3.57
C GLN A 384 -4.30 24.40 -4.07
N SER A 385 -3.15 23.88 -3.60
CA SER A 385 -1.82 24.41 -3.93
C SER A 385 -1.24 23.85 -5.23
N ARG A 386 -1.88 22.84 -5.83
CA ARG A 386 -1.35 22.06 -6.95
C ARG A 386 0.03 21.45 -6.66
N ASN A 387 0.25 21.05 -5.42
CA ASN A 387 1.53 20.48 -4.98
C ASN A 387 1.31 19.30 -4.01
N VAL A 388 1.76 18.10 -4.39
CA VAL A 388 1.70 16.94 -3.49
C VAL A 388 2.84 17.01 -2.49
N ILE A 389 2.50 17.18 -1.22
CA ILE A 389 3.48 17.25 -0.13
C ILE A 389 3.83 15.84 0.38
N ASN A 390 2.81 15.02 0.63
CA ASN A 390 2.95 13.68 1.22
C ASN A 390 2.12 12.66 0.43
N GLY A 391 2.51 11.38 0.48
CA GLY A 391 1.78 10.29 -0.19
C GLY A 391 1.98 10.27 -1.70
N LEU A 392 3.22 10.47 -2.16
CA LEU A 392 3.56 10.40 -3.59
C LEU A 392 3.14 9.03 -4.16
N VAL A 393 2.52 9.05 -5.34
CA VAL A 393 2.02 7.84 -6.01
C VAL A 393 3.15 6.84 -6.33
N GLU A 394 4.33 7.33 -6.72
CA GLU A 394 5.52 6.49 -6.98
C GLU A 394 5.96 5.74 -5.71
N GLU A 395 5.93 6.40 -4.55
CA GLU A 395 6.29 5.75 -3.28
C GLU A 395 5.28 4.66 -2.90
N CYS A 396 3.98 4.92 -3.07
CA CYS A 396 2.97 3.91 -2.80
C CYS A 396 3.01 2.74 -3.79
N HIS A 397 3.35 3.01 -5.06
CA HIS A 397 3.60 1.98 -6.06
C HIS A 397 4.73 1.06 -5.60
N VAL A 398 5.90 1.61 -5.27
CA VAL A 398 7.03 0.81 -4.78
C VAL A 398 6.64 0.03 -3.53
N SER A 399 5.99 0.65 -2.54
CA SER A 399 5.49 -0.05 -1.33
C SER A 399 4.56 -1.22 -1.64
N SER A 400 3.63 -1.03 -2.57
CA SER A 400 2.68 -2.06 -2.99
C SER A 400 3.40 -3.17 -3.74
N ALA A 401 4.31 -2.81 -4.65
CA ALA A 401 5.11 -3.73 -5.45
C ALA A 401 5.99 -4.63 -4.58
N LEU A 402 6.56 -4.13 -3.47
CA LEU A 402 7.29 -4.97 -2.51
C LEU A 402 6.44 -6.12 -1.97
N CYS A 403 5.17 -5.86 -1.64
CA CYS A 403 4.24 -6.89 -1.19
C CYS A 403 3.89 -7.87 -2.32
N HIS A 404 3.75 -7.36 -3.55
CA HIS A 404 3.47 -8.19 -4.72
C HIS A 404 4.62 -9.13 -5.06
N ILE A 405 5.85 -8.64 -5.17
CA ILE A 405 7.04 -9.48 -5.46
C ILE A 405 7.29 -10.52 -4.37
N ALA A 406 6.99 -10.19 -3.11
CA ALA A 406 7.06 -11.12 -2.00
C ALA A 406 6.05 -12.28 -2.18
N ASN A 407 4.82 -11.97 -2.55
CA ASN A 407 3.82 -12.99 -2.89
C ASN A 407 4.18 -13.76 -4.18
N VAL A 408 4.81 -13.13 -5.17
CA VAL A 408 5.29 -13.84 -6.37
C VAL A 408 6.30 -14.92 -6.01
N SER A 409 7.28 -14.62 -5.15
CA SER A 409 8.23 -15.63 -4.65
C SER A 409 7.51 -16.80 -3.99
N TYR A 410 6.51 -16.54 -3.14
CA TYR A 410 5.68 -17.58 -2.53
C TYR A 410 4.91 -18.42 -3.57
N LEU A 411 4.26 -17.77 -4.53
CA LEU A 411 3.41 -18.43 -5.55
C LEU A 411 4.19 -19.37 -6.48
N VAL A 412 5.43 -19.04 -6.81
CA VAL A 412 6.30 -19.91 -7.63
C VAL A 412 7.14 -20.86 -6.77
N GLY A 413 6.89 -20.89 -5.46
CA GLY A 413 7.53 -21.77 -4.51
C GLY A 413 7.04 -23.20 -4.58
N ALA A 414 7.71 -24.06 -3.82
CA ALA A 414 7.33 -25.45 -3.65
C ALA A 414 7.33 -25.81 -2.16
N GLU A 415 6.52 -26.79 -1.79
CA GLU A 415 6.53 -27.33 -0.44
C GLU A 415 7.89 -27.95 -0.10
N LYS A 416 8.43 -27.59 1.07
CA LYS A 416 9.63 -28.18 1.64
C LYS A 416 9.42 -28.53 3.11
N THR A 417 10.23 -29.45 3.62
CA THR A 417 10.29 -29.73 5.06
C THR A 417 10.93 -28.55 5.78
N ASN A 418 10.54 -28.34 7.04
CA ASN A 418 11.13 -27.30 7.88
C ASN A 418 12.64 -27.50 8.11
N ALA A 419 13.12 -28.75 8.13
CA ALA A 419 14.55 -29.07 8.19
C ALA A 419 15.31 -28.61 6.93
N ALA A 420 14.78 -28.88 5.74
CA ALA A 420 15.40 -28.44 4.49
C ALA A 420 15.41 -26.91 4.36
N LEU A 421 14.36 -26.24 4.84
CA LEU A 421 14.32 -24.79 4.90
C LEU A 421 15.36 -24.23 5.89
N ALA A 422 15.45 -24.80 7.10
CA ALA A 422 16.43 -24.38 8.12
C ALA A 422 17.87 -24.45 7.59
N GLU A 423 18.20 -25.52 6.89
CA GLU A 423 19.51 -25.71 6.24
C GLU A 423 19.75 -24.67 5.14
N ALA A 424 18.74 -24.37 4.31
CA ALA A 424 18.86 -23.41 3.21
C ALA A 424 19.10 -21.97 3.68
N ILE A 425 18.62 -21.60 4.87
CA ILE A 425 18.78 -20.24 5.44
C ILE A 425 19.89 -20.16 6.48
N LYS A 426 20.73 -21.20 6.63
CA LYS A 426 21.62 -21.34 7.79
C LYS A 426 22.66 -20.23 7.98
N SER A 427 22.99 -19.53 6.90
CA SER A 427 23.95 -18.43 6.89
C SER A 427 23.33 -17.07 7.20
N ASP A 428 22.00 -16.94 7.17
CA ASP A 428 21.29 -15.70 7.45
C ASP A 428 20.64 -15.74 8.83
N LYS A 429 21.36 -15.20 9.82
CA LYS A 429 20.93 -15.16 11.23
C LYS A 429 19.59 -14.43 11.42
N ASN A 430 19.32 -13.38 10.64
CA ASN A 430 18.09 -12.61 10.79
C ASN A 430 16.89 -13.40 10.26
N THR A 431 17.08 -14.12 9.15
CA THR A 431 16.05 -14.99 8.59
C THR A 431 15.84 -16.23 9.46
N GLN A 432 16.91 -16.82 10.03
CA GLN A 432 16.81 -17.90 11.01
C GLN A 432 16.00 -17.51 12.25
N ASP A 433 16.24 -16.32 12.81
CA ASP A 433 15.46 -15.84 13.97
C ASP A 433 13.98 -15.71 13.63
N SER A 434 13.64 -15.13 12.48
CA SER A 434 12.24 -15.04 12.04
C SER A 434 11.62 -16.42 11.85
N PHE A 435 12.34 -17.34 11.22
CA PHE A 435 11.88 -18.71 11.01
C PHE A 435 11.67 -19.47 12.33
N ALA A 436 12.61 -19.41 13.26
CA ALA A 436 12.48 -20.04 14.57
C ALA A 436 11.24 -19.54 15.32
N ARG A 437 11.06 -18.21 15.38
CA ARG A 437 9.87 -17.61 16.01
C ARG A 437 8.58 -17.94 15.27
N MET A 438 8.61 -18.20 13.96
CA MET A 438 7.45 -18.68 13.21
C MET A 438 7.10 -20.10 13.64
N LEU A 439 8.07 -21.00 13.78
CA LEU A 439 7.82 -22.37 14.27
C LEU A 439 7.26 -22.37 15.69
N ASP A 440 7.78 -21.52 16.58
CA ASP A 440 7.25 -21.38 17.94
C ASP A 440 5.80 -20.91 17.94
N HIS A 441 5.47 -19.93 17.09
CA HIS A 441 4.10 -19.45 16.90
C HIS A 441 3.15 -20.57 16.42
N LEU A 442 3.61 -21.38 15.45
CA LEU A 442 2.81 -22.49 14.93
C LEU A 442 2.60 -23.58 15.99
N LYS A 443 3.64 -23.95 16.75
CA LYS A 443 3.54 -24.90 17.87
C LYS A 443 2.58 -24.40 18.95
N ALA A 444 2.63 -23.11 19.29
CA ALA A 444 1.71 -22.51 20.26
C ALA A 444 0.24 -22.55 19.81
N ASN A 445 -0.01 -22.73 18.52
CA ASN A 445 -1.34 -22.90 17.93
C ASN A 445 -1.61 -24.35 17.48
N GLU A 446 -0.90 -25.31 18.08
CA GLU A 446 -1.15 -26.75 17.89
C GLU A 446 -0.96 -27.22 16.43
N VAL A 447 -0.24 -26.45 15.61
CA VAL A 447 0.16 -26.88 14.27
C VAL A 447 1.38 -27.78 14.40
N ASN A 448 1.29 -29.01 13.89
CA ASN A 448 2.40 -29.96 13.95
C ASN A 448 3.55 -29.54 13.01
N THR A 449 4.58 -28.89 13.57
CA THR A 449 5.72 -28.38 12.79
C THR A 449 6.67 -29.46 12.26
N GLU A 450 6.55 -30.71 12.70
CA GLU A 450 7.38 -31.83 12.23
C GLU A 450 6.86 -32.39 10.91
N THR A 451 5.53 -32.40 10.74
CA THR A 451 4.88 -32.96 9.55
C THR A 451 4.36 -31.91 8.59
N ILE A 452 4.09 -30.68 9.04
CA ILE A 452 3.65 -29.61 8.16
C ILE A 452 4.74 -29.26 7.15
N LYS A 453 4.33 -29.07 5.90
CA LYS A 453 5.22 -28.55 4.86
C LYS A 453 5.03 -27.05 4.74
N THR A 454 6.14 -26.36 4.54
CA THR A 454 6.16 -24.91 4.32
C THR A 454 6.38 -24.68 2.83
N VAL A 455 5.60 -23.79 2.21
CA VAL A 455 5.90 -23.35 0.85
C VAL A 455 7.13 -22.45 0.91
N VAL A 456 8.17 -22.80 0.16
CA VAL A 456 9.42 -22.05 0.09
C VAL A 456 9.59 -21.53 -1.33
N GLY A 457 9.48 -20.21 -1.47
CA GLY A 457 9.76 -19.50 -2.70
C GLY A 457 11.25 -19.55 -3.05
N PRO A 458 11.60 -19.55 -4.36
CA PRO A 458 12.98 -19.37 -4.77
C PRO A 458 13.45 -17.95 -4.43
N LEU A 459 14.77 -17.80 -4.29
CA LEU A 459 15.41 -16.48 -4.26
C LEU A 459 15.35 -15.87 -5.65
N LEU A 460 14.43 -14.93 -5.85
CA LEU A 460 14.23 -14.25 -7.13
C LEU A 460 15.14 -13.03 -7.20
N LYS A 461 15.80 -12.82 -8.35
CA LYS A 461 16.53 -11.57 -8.66
C LYS A 461 15.62 -10.63 -9.45
N ILE A 462 15.81 -9.33 -9.25
CA ILE A 462 14.94 -8.29 -9.82
C ILE A 462 15.80 -7.25 -10.53
N ASP A 463 15.41 -6.92 -11.77
CA ASP A 463 15.82 -5.66 -12.39
C ASP A 463 14.90 -4.56 -11.88
N ALA A 464 15.36 -3.80 -10.89
CA ALA A 464 14.57 -2.77 -10.23
C ALA A 464 14.17 -1.60 -11.16
N ALA A 465 14.93 -1.34 -12.23
CA ALA A 465 14.63 -0.25 -13.17
C ALA A 465 13.46 -0.59 -14.12
N ASN A 466 13.37 -1.88 -14.47
CA ASN A 466 12.31 -2.40 -15.34
C ASN A 466 11.19 -3.12 -14.59
N GLU A 467 11.36 -3.34 -13.28
CA GLU A 467 10.40 -3.97 -12.37
C GLU A 467 10.01 -5.39 -12.82
N VAL A 468 11.01 -6.15 -13.28
CA VAL A 468 10.86 -7.52 -13.78
C VAL A 468 11.82 -8.46 -13.07
N PHE A 469 11.43 -9.73 -12.99
CA PHE A 469 12.31 -10.78 -12.50
C PHE A 469 13.32 -11.17 -13.58
N VAL A 470 14.56 -11.41 -13.16
CA VAL A 470 15.68 -11.79 -14.03
C VAL A 470 16.46 -12.95 -13.42
N GLY A 471 17.26 -13.66 -14.21
CA GLY A 471 18.08 -14.77 -13.71
C GLY A 471 18.33 -15.85 -14.74
N SER A 472 19.21 -16.79 -14.40
CA SER A 472 19.57 -17.94 -15.25
C SER A 472 18.49 -19.02 -15.30
N GLU A 473 17.72 -19.19 -14.23
CA GLU A 473 16.63 -20.17 -14.11
C GLU A 473 15.39 -19.75 -14.93
N LYS A 474 15.46 -19.91 -16.26
CA LYS A 474 14.46 -19.39 -17.21
C LYS A 474 13.02 -19.80 -16.88
N THR A 475 12.80 -21.03 -16.41
CA THR A 475 11.46 -21.52 -16.05
C THR A 475 10.87 -20.76 -14.86
N ILE A 476 11.66 -20.57 -13.80
CA ILE A 476 11.25 -19.83 -12.60
C ILE A 476 11.04 -18.35 -12.94
N VAL A 477 11.96 -17.74 -13.68
CA VAL A 477 11.86 -16.35 -14.12
C VAL A 477 10.62 -16.14 -14.99
N SER A 478 10.34 -17.04 -15.93
CA SER A 478 9.12 -17.00 -16.74
C SER A 478 7.87 -17.13 -15.87
N ALA A 479 7.83 -18.07 -14.92
CA ALA A 479 6.69 -18.25 -14.02
C ALA A 479 6.44 -17.00 -13.16
N ALA A 480 7.50 -16.41 -12.60
CA ALA A 480 7.41 -15.20 -11.80
C ALA A 480 6.91 -14.00 -12.62
N ASN A 481 7.43 -13.79 -13.83
CA ASN A 481 6.99 -12.70 -14.70
C ASN A 481 5.57 -12.90 -15.28
N LYS A 482 5.09 -14.15 -15.39
CA LYS A 482 3.71 -14.49 -15.81
C LYS A 482 2.71 -14.53 -14.64
N SER A 483 3.17 -14.37 -13.41
CA SER A 483 2.28 -14.29 -12.25
C SER A 483 1.29 -13.14 -12.41
N ARG A 484 0.04 -13.38 -11.99
CA ARG A 484 -1.01 -12.35 -11.94
C ARG A 484 -0.66 -11.15 -11.04
N LEU A 485 0.24 -11.37 -10.07
CA LEU A 485 0.77 -10.33 -9.18
C LEU A 485 1.96 -9.56 -9.79
N THR A 486 2.42 -9.97 -10.97
CA THR A 486 3.38 -9.20 -11.78
C THR A 486 2.66 -8.39 -12.85
N LYS A 487 1.80 -9.02 -13.65
CA LYS A 487 1.01 -8.35 -14.70
C LYS A 487 -0.28 -9.14 -15.01
N ARG A 488 -1.36 -8.41 -15.31
CA ARG A 488 -2.54 -8.92 -16.02
C ARG A 488 -3.06 -7.86 -16.99
N THR A 489 -3.86 -8.28 -17.96
CA THR A 489 -4.44 -7.38 -18.98
C THR A 489 -5.71 -6.68 -18.51
N GLY A 490 -6.50 -7.33 -17.65
CA GLY A 490 -7.90 -6.96 -17.39
C GLY A 490 -8.84 -7.59 -18.41
N ARG A 491 -10.13 -7.21 -18.39
CA ARG A 491 -11.17 -7.79 -19.25
C ARG A 491 -12.07 -6.72 -19.87
N GLY A 492 -12.40 -6.85 -21.16
CA GLY A 492 -13.39 -6.00 -21.84
C GLY A 492 -13.22 -4.50 -21.56
N ALA A 493 -14.27 -3.86 -21.05
CA ALA A 493 -14.23 -2.45 -20.69
C ALA A 493 -13.32 -2.11 -19.49
N PHE A 494 -12.80 -3.12 -18.78
CA PHE A 494 -11.88 -3.01 -17.65
C PHE A 494 -10.45 -3.41 -18.02
N THR A 495 -10.10 -3.41 -19.31
CA THR A 495 -8.71 -3.54 -19.73
C THR A 495 -7.88 -2.37 -19.23
N ILE A 496 -6.71 -2.67 -18.69
CA ILE A 496 -5.83 -1.66 -18.11
C ILE A 496 -4.97 -1.10 -19.23
N PRO A 497 -5.00 0.22 -19.47
CA PRO A 497 -4.27 0.81 -20.58
C PRO A 497 -2.77 0.80 -20.31
N GLU A 498 -1.99 0.51 -21.34
CA GLU A 498 -0.56 0.71 -21.31
C GLU A 498 -0.23 2.20 -21.51
N ILE A 499 0.31 2.84 -20.48
CA ILE A 499 0.76 4.22 -20.51
C ILE A 499 2.25 4.22 -20.79
N LYS A 500 2.64 4.70 -21.98
CA LYS A 500 4.05 4.83 -22.36
C LYS A 500 4.80 5.65 -21.30
N LYS A 501 5.96 5.13 -20.87
CA LYS A 501 6.85 5.84 -19.93
C LYS A 501 7.11 7.24 -20.47
N VAL A 502 6.76 8.26 -19.68
CA VAL A 502 7.13 9.62 -20.02
C VAL A 502 8.61 9.76 -19.69
N MET A 503 9.46 9.84 -20.72
CA MET A 503 10.87 10.19 -20.55
C MET A 503 10.92 11.65 -20.09
N VAL A 504 10.85 11.85 -18.78
CA VAL A 504 11.12 13.17 -18.22
C VAL A 504 12.63 13.35 -18.32
N ALA A 505 13.06 14.28 -19.17
CA ALA A 505 14.47 14.67 -19.25
C ALA A 505 14.97 14.96 -17.85
N ALA A 506 16.08 14.33 -17.44
CA ALA A 506 16.74 14.66 -16.19
C ALA A 506 17.19 16.13 -16.30
N SER A 507 16.48 17.02 -15.62
CA SER A 507 16.85 18.42 -15.44
C SER A 507 17.70 18.58 -14.19
#